data_AF-A0A2H3BPN8-F1
#
_entry.id   AF-A0A2H3BPN8-F1
#
_cell.length_a   1.000
_cell.length_b   1.000
_cell.length_c   1.000
_cell.angle_alpha   90.00
_cell.angle_beta   90.00
_cell.angle_gamma   90.00
#
_symmetry.space_group_name_H-M   'P 1'
#
loop_
_entity.id
_entity.type
_entity.pdbx_description
1 polymer ?
#
loop_
_entity_poly.entity_id
_entity_poly.type
_entity_poly.pdbx_seq_one_letter_code
_entity_poly.pdbx_strand_id
1 'polypeptide(L)'
;MPQSILARRQKDHDMLLINAAFKDPLNSSEILTQVRRSLSQNSPPHIPFDSKCLLPRPELHELAISLVASSACIRGICRIVINGLESISPHILHRIIDLWPRLLPRIVYFLKAVLKEPESFVKLPKQMDTLLSYAAAAVCDGVTLSSLMLRLPSILRQSQNLISCLAQVWIVSLENRLSFISFNMPTFFMHEKSLLNVFAATIKQEIPVQRLTSVISRLVRDVDCIDIDWTAIKDGTILLRTLSNDPSLGLSLRLAKLIPWMCYVVWRVVETPRPNTEAGEQCRMLALLTTFVSIHVGLAQGPDWIAQSLKRTHFLRSLWKFSQEDLTADLAKTIAEILNTLTINLIWRTVLRRVRISLKKLESAVDAPDFHNSLRKPWATFLHVANHR
;
A
#
# COMPACT_ATOMS: atom_id res chain seq x y z
N MET A 1 47.48 -9.35 -9.87
CA MET A 1 46.90 -8.53 -10.98
C MET A 1 46.85 -7.08 -10.52
N PRO A 2 47.18 -6.10 -11.38
CA PRO A 2 47.11 -4.69 -11.00
C PRO A 2 45.65 -4.27 -10.72
N GLN A 3 45.41 -3.59 -9.60
CA GLN A 3 44.08 -3.14 -9.16
C GLN A 3 43.33 -2.29 -10.21
N SER A 4 44.06 -1.58 -11.08
CA SER A 4 43.50 -0.77 -12.16
C SER A 4 42.80 -1.56 -13.28
N ILE A 5 43.22 -2.80 -13.53
CA ILE A 5 42.62 -3.68 -14.55
C ILE A 5 41.33 -4.30 -14.01
N LEU A 6 41.30 -4.65 -12.72
CA LEU A 6 40.12 -5.17 -12.04
C LEU A 6 39.03 -4.09 -11.96
N ALA A 7 39.39 -2.86 -11.57
CA ALA A 7 38.44 -1.75 -11.50
C ALA A 7 37.80 -1.39 -12.86
N ARG A 8 38.59 -1.41 -13.95
CA ARG A 8 38.05 -1.18 -15.32
C ARG A 8 37.10 -2.31 -15.75
N ARG A 9 37.49 -3.57 -15.53
CA ARG A 9 36.63 -4.73 -15.86
C ARG A 9 35.32 -4.75 -15.08
N GLN A 10 35.34 -4.30 -13.82
CA GLN A 10 34.15 -4.15 -12.99
C GLN A 10 33.19 -3.10 -13.58
N LYS A 11 33.72 -1.93 -13.95
CA LYS A 11 32.95 -0.83 -14.52
C LYS A 11 32.29 -1.20 -15.86
N ASP A 12 33.02 -1.89 -16.74
CA ASP A 12 32.46 -2.36 -18.02
C ASP A 12 31.33 -3.39 -17.80
N HIS A 13 31.46 -4.26 -16.78
CA HIS A 13 30.42 -5.21 -16.41
C HIS A 13 29.17 -4.53 -15.82
N ASP A 14 29.36 -3.58 -14.92
CA ASP A 14 28.23 -2.86 -14.31
C ASP A 14 27.47 -2.06 -15.36
N MET A 15 28.16 -1.48 -16.35
CA MET A 15 27.51 -0.83 -17.50
C MET A 15 26.71 -1.81 -18.38
N LEU A 16 27.22 -3.02 -18.63
CA LEU A 16 26.46 -4.06 -19.33
C LEU A 16 25.20 -4.47 -18.55
N LEU A 17 25.31 -4.62 -17.23
CA LEU A 17 24.17 -4.93 -16.37
C LEU A 17 23.13 -3.81 -16.37
N ILE A 18 23.55 -2.54 -16.24
CA ILE A 18 22.65 -1.38 -16.28
C ILE A 18 21.94 -1.33 -17.64
N ASN A 19 22.69 -1.46 -18.73
CA ASN A 19 22.11 -1.47 -20.07
C ASN A 19 21.09 -2.62 -20.21
N ALA A 20 21.43 -3.84 -19.81
CA ALA A 20 20.52 -4.97 -19.89
C ALA A 20 19.28 -4.81 -18.98
N ALA A 21 19.43 -4.27 -17.77
CA ALA A 21 18.35 -4.12 -16.81
C ALA A 21 17.38 -2.99 -17.17
N PHE A 22 17.84 -1.94 -17.85
CA PHE A 22 17.03 -0.74 -18.16
C PHE A 22 16.62 -0.61 -19.64
N LYS A 23 17.22 -1.36 -20.56
CA LYS A 23 16.92 -1.31 -22.00
C LYS A 23 15.78 -2.26 -22.39
N ASP A 24 15.11 -1.93 -23.49
CA ASP A 24 14.17 -2.79 -24.23
C ASP A 24 14.77 -3.23 -25.57
N PRO A 25 14.49 -4.46 -26.07
CA PRO A 25 13.66 -5.52 -25.46
C PRO A 25 14.38 -6.31 -24.35
N LEU A 26 13.59 -6.96 -23.49
CA LEU A 26 14.09 -7.74 -22.35
C LEU A 26 14.71 -9.08 -22.78
N ASN A 27 15.99 -9.30 -22.43
CA ASN A 27 16.69 -10.58 -22.61
C ASN A 27 16.96 -11.25 -21.25
N SER A 28 16.06 -12.16 -20.84
CA SER A 28 16.13 -12.82 -19.52
C SER A 28 17.43 -13.59 -19.29
N SER A 29 17.98 -14.26 -20.30
CA SER A 29 19.21 -15.06 -20.15
C SER A 29 20.44 -14.18 -19.91
N GLU A 30 20.53 -13.07 -20.66
CA GLU A 30 21.59 -12.09 -20.51
C GLU A 30 21.53 -11.42 -19.13
N ILE A 31 20.35 -10.92 -18.75
CA ILE A 31 20.14 -10.29 -17.44
C ILE A 31 20.51 -11.25 -16.30
N LEU A 32 20.00 -12.49 -16.31
CA LEU A 32 20.33 -13.47 -15.25
C LEU A 32 21.83 -13.78 -15.17
N THR A 33 22.52 -13.77 -16.32
CA THR A 33 23.96 -14.02 -16.38
C THR A 33 24.74 -12.83 -15.79
N GLN A 34 24.37 -11.59 -16.14
CA GLN A 34 25.01 -10.39 -15.61
C GLN A 34 24.71 -10.20 -14.12
N VAL A 35 23.48 -10.45 -13.68
CA VAL A 35 23.09 -10.40 -12.27
C VAL A 35 23.89 -11.41 -11.46
N ARG A 36 24.02 -12.65 -11.93
CA ARG A 36 24.83 -13.68 -11.24
C ARG A 36 26.29 -13.25 -11.09
N ARG A 37 26.87 -12.65 -12.13
CA ARG A 37 28.25 -12.13 -12.09
C ARG A 37 28.38 -10.98 -11.09
N SER A 38 27.52 -9.97 -11.16
CA SER A 38 27.54 -8.83 -10.24
C SER A 38 27.29 -9.25 -8.79
N LEU A 39 26.39 -10.20 -8.52
CA LEU A 39 26.17 -10.76 -7.17
C LEU A 39 27.32 -11.64 -6.66
N SER A 40 28.19 -12.13 -7.54
CA SER A 40 29.38 -12.89 -7.14
C SER A 40 30.59 -12.00 -6.86
N GLN A 41 30.65 -10.82 -7.47
CA GLN A 41 31.80 -9.93 -7.41
C GLN A 41 31.59 -8.77 -6.42
N ASN A 42 30.35 -8.32 -6.23
CA ASN A 42 30.03 -7.21 -5.34
C ASN A 42 29.30 -7.73 -4.08
N SER A 43 29.86 -7.45 -2.90
CA SER A 43 29.12 -7.55 -1.65
C SER A 43 28.01 -6.48 -1.60
N PRO A 44 26.96 -6.66 -0.79
CA PRO A 44 26.04 -5.57 -0.50
C PRO A 44 26.81 -4.36 0.05
N PRO A 45 26.34 -3.12 -0.21
CA PRO A 45 27.04 -1.94 0.28
C PRO A 45 27.18 -2.01 1.81
N HIS A 46 28.41 -1.90 2.30
CA HIS A 46 28.72 -1.90 3.74
C HIS A 46 28.64 -0.50 4.35
N ILE A 47 28.77 0.54 3.52
CA ILE A 47 28.67 1.93 3.94
C ILE A 47 27.20 2.25 4.20
N PRO A 48 26.83 2.81 5.36
CA PRO A 48 25.47 3.27 5.60
C PRO A 48 25.06 4.29 4.54
N PHE A 49 23.88 4.12 3.94
CA PHE A 49 23.33 5.16 3.08
C PHE A 49 23.13 6.43 3.90
N ASP A 50 23.78 7.51 3.46
CA ASP A 50 23.62 8.85 4.00
C ASP A 50 23.69 9.83 2.83
N SER A 51 22.52 10.36 2.48
CA SER A 51 22.33 11.30 1.38
C SER A 51 22.96 12.68 1.62
N LYS A 52 23.30 12.99 2.87
CA LYS A 52 23.90 14.27 3.30
C LYS A 52 25.39 14.15 3.57
N CYS A 53 25.95 12.93 3.52
CA CYS A 53 27.35 12.68 3.84
C CYS A 53 28.28 13.25 2.74
N LEU A 54 29.22 14.09 3.17
CA LEU A 54 30.32 14.56 2.33
C LEU A 54 31.44 13.52 2.35
N LEU A 55 31.26 12.43 1.62
CA LEU A 55 32.31 11.44 1.42
C LEU A 55 33.43 12.01 0.53
N PRO A 56 34.70 11.63 0.77
CA PRO A 56 35.77 11.85 -0.20
C PRO A 56 35.35 11.32 -1.59
N ARG A 57 35.71 12.05 -2.66
CA ARG A 57 35.39 11.66 -4.06
C ARG A 57 35.59 10.18 -4.40
N PRO A 58 36.69 9.49 -4.01
CA PRO A 58 36.85 8.07 -4.32
C PRO A 58 35.80 7.19 -3.64
N GLU A 59 35.49 7.43 -2.37
CA GLU A 59 34.49 6.65 -1.61
C GLU A 59 33.07 6.90 -2.12
N LEU A 60 32.75 8.15 -2.49
CA LEU A 60 31.49 8.50 -3.13
C LEU A 60 31.32 7.76 -4.47
N HIS A 61 32.40 7.64 -5.24
CA HIS A 61 32.39 6.93 -6.52
C HIS A 61 32.19 5.42 -6.36
N GLU A 62 32.85 4.81 -5.37
CA GLU A 62 32.67 3.39 -5.05
C GLU A 62 31.26 3.08 -4.55
N LEU A 63 30.71 3.93 -3.66
CA LEU A 63 29.34 3.83 -3.20
C LEU A 63 28.36 3.97 -4.37
N ALA A 64 28.59 4.95 -5.25
CA ALA A 64 27.79 5.17 -6.45
C ALA A 64 27.71 3.92 -7.32
N ILE A 65 28.86 3.33 -7.66
CA ILE A 65 28.92 2.11 -8.48
C ILE A 65 28.18 0.96 -7.80
N SER A 66 28.41 0.75 -6.49
CA SER A 66 27.78 -0.34 -5.75
C SER A 66 26.25 -0.19 -5.65
N LEU A 67 25.75 1.04 -5.46
CA LEU A 67 24.32 1.35 -5.45
C LEU A 67 23.68 1.10 -6.81
N VAL A 68 24.30 1.60 -7.88
CA VAL A 68 23.79 1.45 -9.25
C VAL A 68 23.75 -0.03 -9.64
N ALA A 69 24.82 -0.77 -9.39
CA ALA A 69 24.87 -2.21 -9.67
C ALA A 69 23.84 -3.00 -8.85
N SER A 70 23.64 -2.63 -7.59
CA SER A 70 22.62 -3.25 -6.72
C SER A 70 21.20 -2.95 -7.21
N SER A 71 20.93 -1.71 -7.59
CA SER A 71 19.66 -1.27 -8.19
C SER A 71 19.38 -2.02 -9.49
N ALA A 72 20.35 -2.07 -10.41
CA ALA A 72 20.23 -2.79 -11.67
C ALA A 72 20.00 -4.29 -11.49
N CYS A 73 20.62 -4.90 -10.47
CA CYS A 73 20.36 -6.30 -10.12
C CYS A 73 18.89 -6.53 -9.71
N ILE A 74 18.38 -5.70 -8.81
CA ILE A 74 16.99 -5.81 -8.31
C ILE A 74 16.02 -5.57 -9.47
N ARG A 75 16.24 -4.51 -10.24
CA ARG A 75 15.40 -4.14 -11.40
C ARG A 75 15.40 -5.22 -12.47
N GLY A 76 16.56 -5.73 -12.85
CA GLY A 76 16.68 -6.76 -13.89
C GLY A 76 15.86 -8.00 -13.55
N ILE A 77 15.96 -8.49 -12.31
CA ILE A 77 15.15 -9.62 -11.84
C ILE A 77 13.67 -9.26 -11.74
N CYS A 78 13.35 -8.10 -11.18
CA CYS A 78 11.97 -7.59 -11.07
C CYS A 78 11.27 -7.57 -12.44
N ARG A 79 11.94 -7.05 -13.47
CA ARG A 79 11.41 -7.01 -14.85
C ARG A 79 11.18 -8.39 -15.45
N ILE A 80 12.10 -9.35 -15.26
CA ILE A 80 11.90 -10.72 -15.72
C ILE A 80 10.65 -11.31 -15.09
N VAL A 81 10.50 -11.15 -13.76
CA VAL A 81 9.36 -11.69 -13.01
C VAL A 81 8.06 -11.05 -13.48
N ILE A 82 7.99 -9.72 -13.55
CA ILE A 82 6.78 -8.98 -13.95
C ILE A 82 6.38 -9.32 -15.39
N ASN A 83 7.32 -9.28 -16.34
CA ASN A 83 7.02 -9.51 -17.75
C ASN A 83 6.67 -10.97 -18.06
N GLY A 84 6.98 -11.90 -17.15
CA GLY A 84 6.72 -13.31 -17.33
C GLY A 84 5.80 -13.93 -16.27
N LEU A 85 4.99 -13.11 -15.59
CA LEU A 85 4.05 -13.56 -14.55
C LEU A 85 3.14 -14.71 -15.00
N GLU A 86 2.79 -14.78 -16.29
CA GLU A 86 1.89 -15.79 -16.84
C GLU A 86 2.61 -16.97 -17.50
N SER A 87 3.90 -16.85 -17.82
CA SER A 87 4.60 -17.77 -18.73
C SER A 87 6.10 -17.97 -18.46
N ILE A 88 6.59 -17.62 -17.27
CA ILE A 88 7.99 -17.88 -16.90
C ILE A 88 8.29 -19.37 -16.98
N SER A 89 9.34 -19.69 -17.73
CA SER A 89 9.82 -21.06 -17.80
C SER A 89 10.35 -21.52 -16.44
N PRO A 90 10.12 -22.79 -16.04
CA PRO A 90 10.59 -23.32 -14.76
C PRO A 90 12.11 -23.17 -14.56
N HIS A 91 12.88 -23.28 -15.64
CA HIS A 91 14.34 -23.09 -15.61
C HIS A 91 14.73 -21.65 -15.25
N ILE A 92 14.03 -20.64 -15.78
CA ILE A 92 14.25 -19.23 -15.44
C ILE A 92 13.87 -18.99 -13.97
N LEU A 93 12.73 -19.52 -13.53
CA LEU A 93 12.29 -19.38 -12.14
C LEU A 93 13.29 -19.98 -11.16
N HIS A 94 13.80 -21.19 -11.42
CA HIS A 94 14.82 -21.83 -10.58
C HIS A 94 16.06 -20.95 -10.45
N ARG A 95 16.57 -20.41 -11.57
CA ARG A 95 17.71 -19.49 -11.55
C ARG A 95 17.45 -18.23 -10.74
N ILE A 96 16.22 -17.71 -10.75
CA ILE A 96 15.86 -16.54 -9.94
C ILE A 96 15.84 -16.90 -8.45
N ILE A 97 15.25 -18.04 -8.09
CA ILE A 97 15.20 -18.54 -6.71
C ILE A 97 16.63 -18.75 -6.17
N ASP A 98 17.54 -19.31 -6.97
CA ASP A 98 18.95 -19.50 -6.59
C ASP A 98 19.68 -18.18 -6.28
N LEU A 99 19.28 -17.08 -6.93
CA LEU A 99 19.88 -15.77 -6.71
C LEU A 99 19.31 -15.05 -5.48
N TRP A 100 18.15 -15.48 -4.99
CA TRP A 100 17.42 -14.81 -3.91
C TRP A 100 18.26 -14.56 -2.64
N PRO A 101 19.01 -15.54 -2.09
CA PRO A 101 19.78 -15.33 -0.86
C PRO A 101 20.83 -14.22 -0.96
N ARG A 102 21.32 -13.95 -2.17
CA ARG A 102 22.31 -12.89 -2.44
C ARG A 102 21.65 -11.56 -2.79
N LEU A 103 20.45 -11.60 -3.37
CA LEU A 103 19.68 -10.40 -3.70
C LEU A 103 19.02 -9.79 -2.45
N LEU A 104 18.56 -10.63 -1.53
CA LEU A 104 17.84 -10.25 -0.32
C LEU A 104 18.58 -9.18 0.53
N PRO A 105 19.88 -9.33 0.85
CA PRO A 105 20.62 -8.30 1.59
C PRO A 105 20.64 -6.93 0.91
N ARG A 106 20.67 -6.90 -0.44
CA ARG A 106 20.67 -5.65 -1.21
C ARG A 106 19.30 -4.97 -1.15
N ILE A 107 18.21 -5.73 -1.23
CA ILE A 107 16.85 -5.20 -1.04
C ILE A 107 16.71 -4.61 0.36
N VAL A 108 17.10 -5.37 1.39
CA VAL A 108 17.04 -4.92 2.79
C VAL A 108 17.89 -3.67 3.02
N TYR A 109 19.05 -3.54 2.36
CA TYR A 109 19.88 -2.34 2.43
C TYR A 109 19.12 -1.09 1.99
N PHE A 110 18.46 -1.12 0.82
CA PHE A 110 17.70 0.03 0.32
C PHE A 110 16.47 0.33 1.19
N LEU A 111 15.79 -0.70 1.70
CA LEU A 111 14.67 -0.52 2.62
C LEU A 111 15.13 0.14 3.94
N LYS A 112 16.27 -0.26 4.49
CA LYS A 112 16.87 0.38 5.67
C LYS A 112 17.27 1.83 5.40
N ALA A 113 17.69 2.17 4.18
CA ALA A 113 17.96 3.55 3.80
C ALA A 113 16.69 4.42 3.91
N VAL A 114 15.53 3.92 3.46
CA VAL A 114 14.24 4.61 3.62
C VAL A 114 13.87 4.80 5.08
N LEU A 115 14.12 3.79 5.94
CA LEU A 115 13.83 3.89 7.37
C LEU A 115 14.68 4.97 8.07
N LYS A 116 15.94 5.12 7.64
CA LYS A 116 16.90 6.05 8.24
C LYS A 116 16.68 7.49 7.76
N GLU A 117 16.46 7.69 6.46
CA GLU A 117 16.40 9.01 5.82
C GLU A 117 15.20 9.13 4.87
N PRO A 118 13.96 9.06 5.37
CA PRO A 118 12.78 9.10 4.52
C PRO A 118 12.62 10.44 3.78
N GLU A 119 13.04 11.55 4.39
CA GLU A 119 12.97 12.90 3.81
C GLU A 119 13.73 13.02 2.49
N SER A 120 14.82 12.27 2.33
CA SER A 120 15.64 12.26 1.11
C SER A 120 14.90 11.70 -0.09
N PHE A 121 13.86 10.89 0.15
CA PHE A 121 12.98 10.34 -0.89
C PHE A 121 11.75 11.21 -1.17
N VAL A 122 11.41 12.17 -0.30
CA VAL A 122 10.28 13.09 -0.47
C VAL A 122 10.56 14.11 -1.57
N LYS A 123 11.79 14.63 -1.62
CA LYS A 123 12.21 15.71 -2.51
C LYS A 123 12.89 15.18 -3.78
N LEU A 124 12.36 14.17 -4.46
CA LEU A 124 12.89 13.77 -5.77
C LEU A 124 12.60 14.91 -6.78
N PRO A 125 13.57 15.77 -7.15
CA PRO A 125 13.34 16.86 -8.09
C PRO A 125 13.35 16.30 -9.51
N LYS A 126 12.73 17.01 -10.47
CA LYS A 126 12.83 16.71 -11.90
C LYS A 126 14.28 16.76 -12.44
N GLN A 127 15.21 17.37 -11.70
CA GLN A 127 16.64 17.31 -11.95
C GLN A 127 17.27 16.36 -10.91
N MET A 128 17.41 15.09 -11.31
CA MET A 128 17.82 14.00 -10.42
C MET A 128 19.29 14.09 -10.04
N ASP A 129 19.56 14.01 -8.74
CA ASP A 129 20.78 13.35 -8.27
C ASP A 129 20.68 11.87 -8.66
N THR A 130 21.61 11.39 -9.49
CA THR A 130 21.54 10.05 -10.10
C THR A 130 21.50 8.95 -9.03
N LEU A 131 22.08 9.17 -7.86
CA LEU A 131 22.12 8.16 -6.80
C LEU A 131 20.77 7.92 -6.13
N LEU A 132 20.06 9.01 -5.80
CA LEU A 132 18.74 8.92 -5.16
C LEU A 132 17.71 8.29 -6.10
N SER A 133 17.85 8.51 -7.41
CA SER A 133 16.96 7.88 -8.40
C SER A 133 17.15 6.37 -8.49
N TYR A 134 18.40 5.90 -8.53
CA TYR A 134 18.69 4.46 -8.49
C TYR A 134 18.25 3.83 -7.17
N ALA A 135 18.42 4.53 -6.04
CA ALA A 135 17.95 4.06 -4.75
C ALA A 135 16.41 3.96 -4.72
N ALA A 136 15.69 4.99 -5.17
CA ALA A 136 14.22 4.97 -5.24
C ALA A 136 13.71 3.84 -6.15
N ALA A 137 14.32 3.67 -7.34
CA ALA A 137 13.99 2.55 -8.24
C ALA A 137 14.24 1.18 -7.58
N ALA A 138 15.37 1.03 -6.87
CA ALA A 138 15.70 -0.20 -6.16
C ALA A 138 14.70 -0.51 -5.03
N VAL A 139 14.20 0.51 -4.33
CA VAL A 139 13.14 0.34 -3.32
C VAL A 139 11.85 -0.12 -3.99
N CYS A 140 11.38 0.55 -5.06
CA CYS A 140 10.17 0.17 -5.79
C CYS A 140 10.26 -1.27 -6.31
N ASP A 141 11.32 -1.57 -7.07
CA ASP A 141 11.54 -2.87 -7.67
C ASP A 141 11.74 -3.94 -6.59
N GLY A 142 12.40 -3.59 -5.48
CA GLY A 142 12.62 -4.48 -4.33
C GLY A 142 11.33 -4.84 -3.59
N VAL A 143 10.45 -3.87 -3.32
CA VAL A 143 9.12 -4.11 -2.73
C VAL A 143 8.27 -4.97 -3.67
N THR A 144 8.23 -4.63 -4.95
CA THR A 144 7.46 -5.37 -5.96
C THR A 144 7.94 -6.81 -6.07
N LEU A 145 9.25 -7.01 -6.25
CA LEU A 145 9.84 -8.33 -6.35
C LEU A 145 9.62 -9.16 -5.07
N SER A 146 9.76 -8.54 -3.90
CA SER A 146 9.48 -9.21 -2.62
C SER A 146 8.02 -9.65 -2.52
N SER A 147 7.07 -8.82 -2.98
CA SER A 147 5.64 -9.15 -2.97
C SER A 147 5.27 -10.38 -3.82
N LEU A 148 6.11 -10.70 -4.80
CA LEU A 148 5.94 -11.83 -5.72
C LEU A 148 6.71 -13.06 -5.23
N MET A 149 7.99 -12.88 -4.89
CA MET A 149 8.88 -13.99 -4.49
C MET A 149 8.47 -14.61 -3.15
N LEU A 150 7.96 -13.82 -2.21
CA LEU A 150 7.54 -14.30 -0.90
C LEU A 150 6.24 -15.09 -0.91
N ARG A 151 5.53 -15.16 -2.04
CA ARG A 151 4.42 -16.10 -2.25
C ARG A 151 4.91 -17.54 -2.38
N LEU A 152 6.21 -17.76 -2.56
CA LEU A 152 6.82 -19.08 -2.60
C LEU A 152 7.12 -19.56 -1.16
N PRO A 153 6.54 -20.68 -0.69
CA PRO A 153 6.69 -21.12 0.70
C PRO A 153 8.13 -21.34 1.17
N SER A 154 9.01 -21.74 0.24
CA SER A 154 10.44 -21.94 0.51
C SER A 154 11.16 -20.64 0.87
N ILE A 155 10.77 -19.54 0.23
CA ILE A 155 11.38 -18.22 0.41
C ILE A 155 10.82 -17.52 1.65
N LEU A 156 9.50 -17.66 1.86
CA LEU A 156 8.79 -17.05 2.97
C LEU A 156 9.44 -17.36 4.32
N ARG A 157 9.76 -18.63 4.58
CA ARG A 157 10.34 -19.09 5.86
C ARG A 157 11.69 -18.45 6.18
N GLN A 158 12.47 -18.09 5.16
CA GLN A 158 13.82 -17.56 5.29
C GLN A 158 13.87 -16.02 5.37
N SER A 159 12.73 -15.35 5.19
CA SER A 159 12.69 -13.91 4.91
C SER A 159 12.04 -13.07 6.01
N GLN A 160 12.02 -13.55 7.27
CA GLN A 160 11.39 -12.85 8.40
C GLN A 160 11.91 -11.41 8.59
N ASN A 161 13.23 -11.21 8.50
CA ASN A 161 13.85 -9.89 8.62
C ASN A 161 13.38 -8.91 7.53
N LEU A 162 13.12 -9.42 6.32
CA LEU A 162 12.58 -8.61 5.23
C LEU A 162 11.12 -8.23 5.50
N ILE A 163 10.30 -9.16 6.01
CA ILE A 163 8.89 -8.89 6.34
C ILE A 163 8.79 -7.78 7.41
N SER A 164 9.59 -7.86 8.47
CA SER A 164 9.65 -6.82 9.50
C SER A 164 10.09 -5.48 8.90
N CYS A 165 11.15 -5.48 8.08
CA CYS A 165 11.63 -4.27 7.41
C CYS A 165 10.57 -3.64 6.48
N LEU A 166 9.87 -4.45 5.67
CA LEU A 166 8.77 -3.99 4.81
C LEU A 166 7.62 -3.38 5.63
N ALA A 167 7.27 -3.97 6.76
CA ALA A 167 6.23 -3.46 7.65
C ALA A 167 6.57 -2.07 8.20
N GLN A 168 7.81 -1.89 8.68
CA GLN A 168 8.29 -0.60 9.14
C GLN A 168 8.37 0.42 8.00
N VAL A 169 8.84 0.01 6.82
CA VAL A 169 8.95 0.89 5.65
C VAL A 169 7.58 1.38 5.21
N TRP A 170 6.55 0.53 5.24
CA TRP A 170 5.19 0.95 4.90
C TRP A 170 4.69 2.06 5.83
N ILE A 171 4.95 1.93 7.13
CA ILE A 171 4.56 2.94 8.14
C ILE A 171 5.33 4.24 7.95
N VAL A 172 6.66 4.17 7.77
CA VAL A 172 7.51 5.34 7.45
C VAL A 172 7.05 6.02 6.16
N SER A 173 6.66 5.24 5.14
CA SER A 173 6.20 5.75 3.87
C SER A 173 4.92 6.56 4.01
N LEU A 174 3.99 6.11 4.85
CA LEU A 174 2.77 6.89 5.15
C LEU A 174 3.07 8.15 5.94
N GLU A 175 3.98 8.08 6.91
CA GLU A 175 4.37 9.26 7.70
C GLU A 175 4.98 10.38 6.85
N ASN A 176 5.71 9.99 5.80
CA ASN A 176 6.48 10.89 4.94
C ASN A 176 5.86 11.05 3.53
N ARG A 177 4.65 10.53 3.31
CA ARG A 177 3.92 10.59 2.03
C ARG A 177 4.69 10.01 0.82
N LEU A 178 5.42 8.93 1.05
CA LEU A 178 6.15 8.18 0.00
C LEU A 178 5.20 7.19 -0.70
N SER A 179 4.21 7.73 -1.42
CA SER A 179 3.15 6.93 -2.08
C SER A 179 3.68 5.89 -3.07
N PHE A 180 4.80 6.17 -3.71
CA PHE A 180 5.46 5.25 -4.65
C PHE A 180 5.92 3.93 -3.99
N ILE A 181 6.15 3.93 -2.67
CA ILE A 181 6.52 2.72 -1.90
C ILE A 181 5.27 1.97 -1.44
N SER A 182 4.25 2.73 -1.01
CA SER A 182 3.02 2.18 -0.42
C SER A 182 2.18 1.34 -1.40
N PHE A 183 2.34 1.53 -2.72
CA PHE A 183 1.49 0.93 -3.74
C PHE A 183 1.45 -0.61 -3.72
N ASN A 184 2.59 -1.27 -3.47
CA ASN A 184 2.71 -2.74 -3.57
C ASN A 184 2.65 -3.49 -2.22
N MET A 185 2.62 -2.75 -1.10
CA MET A 185 2.53 -3.33 0.24
C MET A 185 1.21 -4.08 0.51
N PRO A 186 0.04 -3.60 0.04
CA PRO A 186 -1.24 -4.27 0.31
C PRO A 186 -1.33 -5.65 -0.34
N THR A 187 -0.93 -5.73 -1.61
CA THR A 187 -0.87 -6.98 -2.39
C THR A 187 -0.01 -8.01 -1.69
N PHE A 188 1.09 -7.59 -1.06
CA PHE A 188 1.95 -8.48 -0.30
C PHE A 188 1.28 -9.02 0.98
N PHE A 189 0.80 -8.14 1.85
CA PHE A 189 0.31 -8.53 3.18
C PHE A 189 -1.10 -9.15 3.19
N MET A 190 -1.91 -8.91 2.15
CA MET A 190 -3.29 -9.42 2.09
C MET A 190 -3.44 -10.80 1.45
N HIS A 191 -2.44 -11.31 0.72
CA HIS A 191 -2.55 -12.60 0.02
C HIS A 191 -2.41 -13.82 0.91
N GLU A 192 -1.57 -13.77 1.96
CA GLU A 192 -1.39 -14.89 2.86
C GLU A 192 -1.68 -14.52 4.32
N LYS A 193 -2.49 -15.35 4.98
CA LYS A 193 -2.82 -15.18 6.41
C LYS A 193 -1.58 -15.27 7.32
N SER A 194 -0.61 -16.09 6.96
CA SER A 194 0.71 -16.19 7.62
C SER A 194 1.44 -14.85 7.63
N LEU A 195 1.49 -14.18 6.48
CA LEU A 195 2.12 -12.87 6.31
C LEU A 195 1.39 -11.78 7.10
N LEU A 196 0.06 -11.81 7.08
CA LEU A 196 -0.75 -10.89 7.87
C LEU A 196 -0.47 -11.04 9.38
N ASN A 197 -0.33 -12.28 9.86
CA ASN A 197 0.00 -12.53 11.27
C ASN A 197 1.41 -12.06 11.63
N VAL A 198 2.41 -12.26 10.76
CA VAL A 198 3.78 -11.75 10.97
C VAL A 198 3.76 -10.23 11.00
N PHE A 199 3.08 -9.59 10.05
CA PHE A 199 2.89 -8.14 10.02
C PHE A 199 2.25 -7.61 11.30
N ALA A 200 1.17 -8.25 11.74
CA ALA A 200 0.49 -7.93 12.98
C ALA A 200 1.41 -8.06 14.20
N ALA A 201 2.19 -9.15 14.27
CA ALA A 201 3.17 -9.36 15.34
C ALA A 201 4.27 -8.30 15.33
N THR A 202 4.83 -7.98 14.17
CA THR A 202 5.81 -6.90 14.00
C THR A 202 5.24 -5.56 14.47
N ILE A 203 3.99 -5.24 14.13
CA ILE A 203 3.36 -4.00 14.57
C ILE A 203 3.18 -3.95 16.09
N LYS A 204 2.79 -5.06 16.72
CA LYS A 204 2.67 -5.13 18.18
C LYS A 204 4.02 -4.95 18.88
N GLN A 205 5.08 -5.52 18.32
CA GLN A 205 6.38 -5.63 18.97
C GLN A 205 7.27 -4.41 18.70
N GLU A 206 7.25 -3.88 17.48
CA GLU A 206 8.24 -2.92 16.99
C GLU A 206 7.67 -1.52 16.78
N ILE A 207 6.34 -1.36 16.66
CA ILE A 207 5.73 -0.06 16.34
C ILE A 207 5.02 0.52 17.55
N PRO A 208 5.51 1.64 18.12
CA PRO A 208 4.83 2.30 19.22
C PRO A 208 3.42 2.72 18.81
N VAL A 209 2.46 2.46 19.70
CA VAL A 209 1.04 2.82 19.54
C VAL A 209 0.86 4.31 19.22
N GLN A 210 1.68 5.15 19.85
CA GLN A 210 1.68 6.60 19.64
C GLN A 210 1.99 6.96 18.19
N ARG A 211 2.88 6.21 17.54
CA ARG A 211 3.27 6.39 16.14
C ARG A 211 2.09 6.10 15.20
N LEU A 212 1.42 4.97 15.38
CA LEU A 212 0.19 4.65 14.65
C LEU A 212 -0.92 5.69 14.87
N THR A 213 -1.08 6.14 16.11
CA THR A 213 -2.07 7.18 16.45
C THR A 213 -1.74 8.51 15.77
N SER A 214 -0.46 8.87 15.69
CA SER A 214 0.02 10.06 14.98
C SER A 214 -0.25 9.97 13.47
N VAL A 215 -0.03 8.80 12.85
CA VAL A 215 -0.37 8.57 11.43
C VAL A 215 -1.87 8.78 11.19
N ILE A 216 -2.72 8.15 12.01
CA ILE A 216 -4.18 8.31 11.91
C ILE A 216 -4.57 9.78 12.11
N SER A 217 -3.98 10.46 13.10
CA SER A 217 -4.29 11.88 13.38
C SER A 217 -3.89 12.79 12.23
N ARG A 218 -2.77 12.52 11.55
CA ARG A 218 -2.35 13.24 10.34
C ARG A 218 -3.31 13.00 9.18
N LEU A 219 -3.73 11.76 8.95
CA LEU A 219 -4.74 11.44 7.93
C LEU A 219 -6.07 12.16 8.22
N VAL A 220 -6.50 12.28 9.47
CA VAL A 220 -7.67 13.10 9.85
C VAL A 220 -7.48 14.55 9.44
N ARG A 221 -6.32 15.14 9.78
CA ARG A 221 -6.00 16.53 9.46
C ARG A 221 -5.98 16.77 7.95
N ASP A 222 -5.48 15.82 7.17
CA ASP A 222 -5.39 15.92 5.71
C ASP A 222 -6.76 15.91 5.02
N VAL A 223 -7.75 15.24 5.61
CA VAL A 223 -9.14 15.25 5.14
C VAL A 223 -9.82 16.60 5.41
N ASP A 224 -9.40 17.31 6.46
CA ASP A 224 -9.94 18.62 6.84
C ASP A 224 -9.41 19.77 5.97
N CYS A 225 -8.31 19.55 5.26
CA CYS A 225 -7.73 20.51 4.32
C CYS A 225 -8.67 20.81 3.14
N ILE A 226 -8.51 22.00 2.55
CA ILE A 226 -9.18 22.40 1.30
C ILE A 226 -8.64 21.55 0.14
N ASP A 227 -7.32 21.38 0.10
CA ASP A 227 -6.62 20.53 -0.86
C ASP A 227 -6.37 19.15 -0.25
N ILE A 228 -7.35 18.25 -0.37
CA ILE A 228 -7.24 16.89 0.19
C ILE A 228 -6.22 16.07 -0.61
N ASP A 229 -5.22 15.53 0.09
CA ASP A 229 -4.25 14.58 -0.47
C ASP A 229 -4.87 13.18 -0.58
N TRP A 230 -5.65 12.96 -1.64
CA TRP A 230 -6.34 11.70 -1.90
C TRP A 230 -5.41 10.48 -1.95
N THR A 231 -4.13 10.68 -2.30
CA THR A 231 -3.14 9.61 -2.32
C THR A 231 -2.81 9.16 -0.91
N ALA A 232 -2.54 10.11 0.00
CA ALA A 232 -2.30 9.81 1.40
C ALA A 232 -3.52 9.14 2.06
N ILE A 233 -4.74 9.61 1.75
CA ILE A 233 -5.98 9.02 2.27
C ILE A 233 -6.16 7.58 1.77
N LYS A 234 -5.97 7.35 0.47
CA LYS A 234 -6.01 6.00 -0.12
C LYS A 234 -5.02 5.07 0.57
N ASP A 235 -3.74 5.43 0.60
CA ASP A 235 -2.67 4.58 1.13
C ASP A 235 -2.87 4.29 2.63
N GLY A 236 -3.25 5.32 3.40
CA GLY A 236 -3.55 5.19 4.83
C GLY A 236 -4.75 4.28 5.10
N THR A 237 -5.81 4.43 4.33
CA THR A 237 -7.01 3.57 4.45
C THR A 237 -6.69 2.12 4.15
N ILE A 238 -5.82 1.84 3.16
CA ILE A 238 -5.42 0.46 2.85
C ILE A 238 -4.65 -0.17 4.02
N LEU A 239 -3.68 0.54 4.61
CA LEU A 239 -2.98 0.05 5.80
C LEU A 239 -3.98 -0.29 6.91
N LEU A 240 -4.87 0.65 7.21
CA LEU A 240 -5.85 0.51 8.28
C LEU A 240 -6.79 -0.68 8.05
N ARG A 241 -7.18 -0.92 6.80
CA ARG A 241 -7.90 -2.15 6.40
C ARG A 241 -7.11 -3.40 6.74
N THR A 242 -5.84 -3.44 6.34
CA THR A 242 -4.95 -4.58 6.61
C THR A 242 -4.84 -4.84 8.11
N LEU A 243 -4.71 -3.80 8.93
CA LEU A 243 -4.70 -3.93 10.40
C LEU A 243 -6.03 -4.38 10.99
N SER A 244 -7.15 -4.08 10.33
CA SER A 244 -8.49 -4.45 10.81
C SER A 244 -8.82 -5.93 10.56
N ASN A 245 -8.09 -6.59 9.65
CA ASN A 245 -8.33 -7.99 9.29
C ASN A 245 -7.83 -9.00 10.34
N ASP A 246 -6.93 -8.61 11.26
CA ASP A 246 -6.44 -9.51 12.31
C ASP A 246 -7.09 -9.20 13.68
N PRO A 247 -8.03 -10.04 14.16
CA PRO A 247 -8.66 -9.85 15.47
C PRO A 247 -7.68 -10.00 16.64
N SER A 248 -6.55 -10.69 16.45
CA SER A 248 -5.51 -10.87 17.46
C SER A 248 -4.81 -9.56 17.81
N LEU A 249 -4.88 -8.54 16.95
CA LEU A 249 -4.20 -7.26 17.15
C LEU A 249 -4.66 -6.52 18.41
N GLY A 250 -5.74 -6.95 19.08
CA GLY A 250 -6.28 -6.28 20.26
C GLY A 250 -6.65 -4.82 19.98
N LEU A 251 -6.72 -4.48 18.70
CA LEU A 251 -6.97 -3.14 18.20
C LEU A 251 -8.46 -2.80 18.23
N SER A 252 -9.34 -3.71 18.71
CA SER A 252 -10.79 -3.51 18.79
C SER A 252 -11.18 -2.19 19.47
N LEU A 253 -10.47 -1.76 20.52
CA LEU A 253 -10.68 -0.47 21.19
C LEU A 253 -10.07 0.74 20.47
N ARG A 254 -9.03 0.54 19.64
CA ARG A 254 -8.31 1.64 18.93
C ARG A 254 -8.86 1.87 17.53
N LEU A 255 -9.28 0.82 16.85
CA LEU A 255 -10.02 0.82 15.58
C LEU A 255 -11.48 1.25 15.78
N ALA A 256 -12.03 1.18 16.99
CA ALA A 256 -13.34 1.77 17.29
C ALA A 256 -13.43 3.29 16.97
N LYS A 257 -12.32 4.03 17.04
CA LYS A 257 -12.27 5.44 16.60
C LYS A 257 -12.04 5.60 15.09
N LEU A 258 -11.57 4.55 14.45
CA LEU A 258 -11.19 4.53 13.04
C LEU A 258 -12.39 4.41 12.12
N ILE A 259 -13.41 3.64 12.49
CA ILE A 259 -14.63 3.52 11.70
C ILE A 259 -15.41 4.85 11.63
N PRO A 260 -15.64 5.57 12.75
CA PRO A 260 -16.15 6.95 12.69
C PRO A 260 -15.29 7.88 11.82
N TRP A 261 -13.96 7.76 11.87
CA TRP A 261 -13.07 8.52 11.01
C TRP A 261 -13.19 8.14 9.53
N MET A 262 -13.31 6.86 9.19
CA MET A 262 -13.54 6.41 7.81
C MET A 262 -14.90 6.90 7.30
N CYS A 263 -15.95 6.88 8.14
CA CYS A 263 -17.23 7.49 7.80
C CYS A 263 -17.09 9.00 7.58
N TYR A 264 -16.23 9.68 8.35
CA TYR A 264 -15.91 11.09 8.17
C TYR A 264 -15.20 11.36 6.83
N VAL A 265 -14.25 10.51 6.43
CA VAL A 265 -13.62 10.55 5.09
C VAL A 265 -14.69 10.46 4.00
N VAL A 266 -15.58 9.46 4.09
CA VAL A 266 -16.68 9.29 3.13
C VAL A 266 -17.54 10.55 3.06
N TRP A 267 -17.90 11.13 4.21
CA TRP A 267 -18.67 12.37 4.25
C TRP A 267 -17.91 13.54 3.59
N ARG A 268 -16.62 13.68 3.86
CA ARG A 268 -15.79 14.75 3.29
C ARG A 268 -15.65 14.64 1.78
N VAL A 269 -15.48 13.42 1.24
CA VAL A 269 -15.47 13.18 -0.22
C VAL A 269 -16.73 13.71 -0.90
N VAL A 270 -17.88 13.63 -0.22
CA VAL A 270 -19.18 14.09 -0.74
C VAL A 270 -19.32 15.61 -0.69
N GLU A 271 -18.76 16.26 0.34
CA GLU A 271 -18.89 17.70 0.52
C GLU A 271 -17.80 18.48 -0.23
N THR A 272 -16.64 17.87 -0.53
CA THR A 272 -15.57 18.52 -1.29
C THR A 272 -15.84 18.49 -2.80
N PRO A 273 -15.49 19.57 -3.53
CA PRO A 273 -15.54 19.59 -4.99
C PRO A 273 -14.74 18.45 -5.61
N ARG A 274 -15.19 17.97 -6.77
CA ARG A 274 -14.43 16.98 -7.55
C ARG A 274 -13.08 17.57 -7.98
N PRO A 275 -11.98 16.80 -7.90
CA PRO A 275 -10.69 17.20 -8.44
C PRO A 275 -10.78 17.60 -9.91
N ASN A 276 -10.03 18.64 -10.29
CA ASN A 276 -10.02 19.16 -11.66
C ASN A 276 -9.21 18.29 -12.64
N THR A 277 -8.57 17.21 -12.17
CA THR A 277 -7.73 16.33 -12.98
C THR A 277 -8.23 14.89 -12.92
N GLU A 278 -8.18 14.18 -14.06
CA GLU A 278 -8.56 12.76 -14.14
C GLU A 278 -7.78 11.89 -13.14
N ALA A 279 -6.47 12.11 -13.01
CA ALA A 279 -5.64 11.39 -12.05
C ALA A 279 -6.06 11.65 -10.59
N GLY A 280 -6.43 12.89 -10.27
CA GLY A 280 -6.96 13.24 -8.95
C GLY A 280 -8.29 12.56 -8.68
N GLU A 281 -9.18 12.53 -9.68
CA GLU A 281 -10.49 11.86 -9.58
C GLU A 281 -10.34 10.34 -9.43
N GLN A 282 -9.45 9.70 -10.18
CA GLN A 282 -9.12 8.28 -10.02
C GLN A 282 -8.62 7.98 -8.60
N CYS A 283 -7.73 8.81 -8.05
CA CYS A 283 -7.24 8.65 -6.69
C CYS A 283 -8.35 8.83 -5.65
N ARG A 284 -9.24 9.82 -5.84
CA ARG A 284 -10.42 10.03 -4.98
C ARG A 284 -11.32 8.80 -4.99
N MET A 285 -11.65 8.26 -6.16
CA MET A 285 -12.50 7.08 -6.29
C MET A 285 -11.88 5.82 -5.68
N LEU A 286 -10.57 5.63 -5.82
CA LEU A 286 -9.85 4.53 -5.17
C LEU A 286 -9.82 4.68 -3.64
N ALA A 287 -9.61 5.90 -3.13
CA ALA A 287 -9.68 6.20 -1.71
C ALA A 287 -11.08 5.86 -1.17
N LEU A 288 -12.13 6.26 -1.90
CA LEU A 288 -13.51 6.01 -1.54
C LEU A 288 -13.84 4.52 -1.50
N LEU A 289 -13.51 3.77 -2.55
CA LEU A 289 -13.70 2.31 -2.61
C LEU A 289 -13.00 1.63 -1.44
N THR A 290 -11.73 1.97 -1.19
CA THR A 290 -10.96 1.39 -0.09
C THR A 290 -11.61 1.71 1.26
N THR A 291 -12.11 2.94 1.43
CA THR A 291 -12.75 3.39 2.67
C THR A 291 -14.04 2.62 2.92
N PHE A 292 -14.89 2.46 1.91
CA PHE A 292 -16.11 1.66 2.03
C PHE A 292 -15.82 0.20 2.35
N VAL A 293 -14.86 -0.42 1.66
CA VAL A 293 -14.50 -1.81 1.95
C VAL A 293 -13.98 -1.95 3.39
N SER A 294 -13.21 -0.98 3.88
CA SER A 294 -12.72 -0.98 5.26
C SER A 294 -13.85 -0.82 6.28
N ILE A 295 -14.81 0.07 5.99
CA ILE A 295 -16.02 0.22 6.81
C ILE A 295 -16.81 -1.09 6.82
N HIS A 296 -17.02 -1.72 5.67
CA HIS A 296 -17.75 -2.99 5.57
C HIS A 296 -17.12 -4.08 6.44
N VAL A 297 -15.80 -4.24 6.38
CA VAL A 297 -15.05 -5.18 7.24
C VAL A 297 -15.28 -4.87 8.72
N GLY A 298 -15.25 -3.60 9.13
CA GLY A 298 -15.54 -3.20 10.50
C GLY A 298 -16.99 -3.46 10.92
N LEU A 299 -17.96 -3.17 10.06
CA LEU A 299 -19.38 -3.44 10.33
C LEU A 299 -19.66 -4.93 10.54
N ALA A 300 -18.96 -5.80 9.81
CA ALA A 300 -19.08 -7.26 9.94
C ALA A 300 -18.61 -7.80 11.31
N GLN A 301 -17.85 -7.02 12.10
CA GLN A 301 -17.35 -7.43 13.42
C GLN A 301 -18.44 -7.40 14.51
N GLY A 302 -19.59 -6.75 14.28
CA GLY A 302 -20.74 -6.82 15.17
C GLY A 302 -21.42 -5.49 15.48
N PRO A 303 -22.46 -5.51 16.35
CA PRO A 303 -23.38 -4.39 16.54
C PRO A 303 -22.75 -3.13 17.12
N ASP A 304 -21.68 -3.23 17.92
CA ASP A 304 -21.00 -2.06 18.50
C ASP A 304 -20.33 -1.19 17.43
N TRP A 305 -19.70 -1.84 16.45
CA TRP A 305 -19.08 -1.18 15.31
C TRP A 305 -20.11 -0.48 14.44
N ILE A 306 -21.20 -1.18 14.15
CA ILE A 306 -22.34 -0.62 13.43
C ILE A 306 -22.89 0.61 14.15
N ALA A 307 -23.08 0.50 15.47
CA ALA A 307 -23.56 1.61 16.26
C ALA A 307 -22.60 2.82 16.19
N GLN A 308 -21.28 2.60 16.17
CA GLN A 308 -20.27 3.66 16.03
C GLN A 308 -20.29 4.29 14.63
N SER A 309 -20.36 3.50 13.55
CA SER A 309 -20.44 3.98 12.16
C SER A 309 -21.66 4.85 11.90
N LEU A 310 -22.72 4.70 12.69
CA LEU A 310 -23.99 5.40 12.51
C LEU A 310 -24.18 6.56 13.47
N LYS A 311 -23.45 6.58 14.61
CA LYS A 311 -23.60 7.62 15.63
C LYS A 311 -22.83 8.87 15.22
N ARG A 312 -23.55 9.92 14.81
CA ARG A 312 -23.00 11.28 14.57
C ARG A 312 -21.97 11.37 13.43
N THR A 313 -22.02 10.48 12.45
CA THR A 313 -21.02 10.34 11.38
C THR A 313 -21.51 10.73 9.98
N HIS A 314 -22.77 11.18 9.82
CA HIS A 314 -23.40 11.45 8.52
C HIS A 314 -23.32 10.28 7.51
N PHE A 315 -22.99 9.07 7.96
CA PHE A 315 -22.61 7.96 7.09
C PHE A 315 -23.76 7.50 6.17
N LEU A 316 -24.96 7.26 6.72
CA LEU A 316 -26.14 6.89 5.92
C LEU A 316 -26.51 7.96 4.89
N ARG A 317 -26.37 9.24 5.24
CA ARG A 317 -26.63 10.35 4.32
C ARG A 317 -25.59 10.39 3.19
N SER A 318 -24.35 10.04 3.50
CA SER A 318 -23.27 9.99 2.51
C SER A 318 -23.45 8.80 1.57
N LEU A 319 -23.76 7.61 2.09
CA LEU A 319 -24.16 6.43 1.29
C LEU A 319 -25.31 6.76 0.34
N TRP A 320 -26.30 7.48 0.86
CA TRP A 320 -27.46 7.91 0.08
C TRP A 320 -27.05 8.82 -1.07
N LYS A 321 -26.32 9.90 -0.79
CA LYS A 321 -25.84 10.84 -1.82
C LYS A 321 -25.02 10.12 -2.89
N PHE A 322 -24.11 9.22 -2.52
CA PHE A 322 -23.37 8.41 -3.50
C PHE A 322 -24.27 7.53 -4.36
N SER A 323 -25.37 7.02 -3.81
CA SER A 323 -26.32 6.19 -4.57
C SER A 323 -27.05 6.97 -5.69
N GLN A 324 -26.90 8.30 -5.71
CA GLN A 324 -27.43 9.22 -6.73
C GLN A 324 -26.32 9.73 -7.69
N GLU A 325 -25.07 9.30 -7.50
CA GLU A 325 -23.96 9.63 -8.40
C GLU A 325 -23.74 8.50 -9.43
N ASP A 326 -22.97 8.81 -10.47
CA ASP A 326 -22.47 7.81 -11.41
C ASP A 326 -21.36 6.99 -10.73
N LEU A 327 -21.70 5.75 -10.35
CA LEU A 327 -20.84 4.88 -9.56
C LEU A 327 -20.22 3.79 -10.44
N THR A 328 -18.98 3.41 -10.14
CA THR A 328 -18.42 2.17 -10.67
C THR A 328 -19.17 0.95 -10.11
N ALA A 329 -19.24 -0.13 -10.89
CA ALA A 329 -19.90 -1.36 -10.48
C ALA A 329 -19.38 -1.91 -9.14
N ASP A 330 -18.06 -1.81 -8.91
CA ASP A 330 -17.42 -2.27 -7.66
C ASP A 330 -17.86 -1.45 -6.44
N LEU A 331 -17.98 -0.14 -6.61
CA LEU A 331 -18.42 0.76 -5.55
C LEU A 331 -19.90 0.54 -5.22
N ALA A 332 -20.75 0.41 -6.24
CA ALA A 332 -22.16 0.08 -6.05
C ALA A 332 -22.34 -1.28 -5.36
N LYS A 333 -21.57 -2.30 -5.75
CA LYS A 333 -21.57 -3.60 -5.08
C LYS A 333 -21.19 -3.48 -3.60
N THR A 334 -20.13 -2.73 -3.29
CA THR A 334 -19.67 -2.53 -1.90
C THR A 334 -20.72 -1.81 -1.05
N ILE A 335 -21.39 -0.78 -1.60
CA ILE A 335 -22.49 -0.08 -0.92
C ILE A 335 -23.66 -1.03 -0.65
N ALA A 336 -24.02 -1.89 -1.61
CA ALA A 336 -25.07 -2.88 -1.42
C ALA A 336 -24.75 -3.87 -0.29
N GLU A 337 -23.50 -4.34 -0.21
CA GLU A 337 -23.03 -5.22 0.87
C GLU A 337 -23.09 -4.54 2.25
N ILE A 338 -22.71 -3.27 2.33
CA ILE A 338 -22.86 -2.46 3.56
C ILE A 338 -24.33 -2.38 3.97
N LEU A 339 -25.23 -2.05 3.05
CA LEU A 339 -26.67 -1.95 3.34
C LEU A 339 -27.25 -3.28 3.81
N ASN A 340 -26.84 -4.40 3.19
CA ASN A 340 -27.24 -5.74 3.61
C ASN A 340 -26.74 -6.04 5.04
N THR A 341 -25.48 -5.75 5.33
CA THR A 341 -24.90 -5.92 6.67
C THR A 341 -25.65 -5.10 7.72
N LEU A 342 -25.97 -3.84 7.41
CA LEU A 342 -26.77 -3.00 8.29
C LEU A 342 -28.16 -3.59 8.49
N THR A 343 -28.84 -4.00 7.41
CA THR A 343 -30.19 -4.57 7.42
C THR A 343 -30.28 -5.80 8.33
N ILE A 344 -29.36 -6.76 8.17
CA ILE A 344 -29.31 -7.97 9.01
C ILE A 344 -29.17 -7.60 10.48
N ASN A 345 -28.36 -6.59 10.79
CA ASN A 345 -28.06 -6.18 12.16
C ASN A 345 -29.08 -5.20 12.76
N LEU A 346 -30.13 -4.79 12.03
CA LEU A 346 -31.26 -4.03 12.58
C LEU A 346 -32.08 -4.83 13.61
N ILE A 347 -31.82 -6.14 13.78
CA ILE A 347 -32.34 -6.95 14.92
C ILE A 347 -31.95 -6.32 16.26
N TRP A 348 -30.78 -5.68 16.34
CA TRP A 348 -30.30 -5.07 17.58
C TRP A 348 -30.96 -3.72 17.81
N ARG A 349 -31.76 -3.61 18.88
CA ARG A 349 -32.47 -2.36 19.28
C ARG A 349 -31.54 -1.14 19.38
N THR A 350 -30.28 -1.35 19.78
CA THR A 350 -29.25 -0.31 19.90
C THR A 350 -28.86 0.28 18.55
N VAL A 351 -28.79 -0.54 17.51
CA VAL A 351 -28.53 -0.12 16.12
C VAL A 351 -29.76 0.59 15.56
N LEU A 352 -30.94 -0.03 15.68
CA LEU A 352 -32.20 0.49 15.18
C LEU A 352 -32.51 1.91 15.69
N ARG A 353 -32.34 2.16 17.00
CA ARG A 353 -32.54 3.50 17.59
C ARG A 353 -31.64 4.57 16.97
N ARG A 354 -30.41 4.24 16.57
CA ARG A 354 -29.45 5.18 15.97
C ARG A 354 -29.76 5.45 14.49
N VAL A 355 -30.21 4.42 13.77
CA VAL A 355 -30.59 4.50 12.35
C VAL A 355 -31.87 5.33 12.17
N ARG A 356 -32.89 5.10 12.99
CA ARG A 356 -34.25 5.67 12.82
C ARG A 356 -34.29 7.20 12.75
N ILE A 357 -33.46 7.88 13.54
CA ILE A 357 -33.37 9.36 13.50
C ILE A 357 -32.77 9.84 12.17
N SER A 358 -31.78 9.11 11.64
CA SER A 358 -31.12 9.45 10.38
C SER A 358 -32.00 9.13 9.15
N LEU A 359 -32.90 8.16 9.26
CA LEU A 359 -33.77 7.70 8.18
C LEU A 359 -35.01 8.56 7.91
N LYS A 360 -35.57 9.23 8.93
CA LYS A 360 -36.75 10.10 8.76
C LYS A 360 -36.60 11.18 7.67
N LYS A 361 -35.37 11.46 7.23
CA LYS A 361 -35.05 12.44 6.17
C LYS A 361 -34.80 11.81 4.79
N LEU A 362 -34.75 10.48 4.68
CA LEU A 362 -34.36 9.74 3.47
C LEU A 362 -35.54 9.02 2.79
N GLU A 363 -36.64 8.79 3.52
CA GLU A 363 -37.82 8.04 3.05
C GLU A 363 -38.53 8.65 1.83
N SER A 364 -38.37 9.95 1.58
CA SER A 364 -39.07 10.67 0.51
C SER A 364 -38.36 10.66 -0.85
N ALA A 365 -37.24 9.94 -1.01
CA ALA A 365 -36.32 10.15 -2.16
C ALA A 365 -35.87 8.89 -2.92
N VAL A 366 -36.33 7.67 -2.56
CA VAL A 366 -35.90 6.40 -3.20
C VAL A 366 -36.37 6.25 -4.64
N ASP A 367 -37.42 6.99 -5.02
CA ASP A 367 -37.98 6.98 -6.36
C ASP A 367 -37.35 8.04 -7.29
N ALA A 368 -36.22 8.64 -6.91
CA ALA A 368 -35.51 9.60 -7.75
C ALA A 368 -35.02 8.92 -9.06
N PRO A 369 -35.22 9.55 -10.23
CA PRO A 369 -34.85 8.97 -11.53
C PRO A 369 -33.34 8.68 -11.64
N ASP A 370 -32.51 9.49 -10.98
CA ASP A 370 -31.04 9.42 -11.04
C ASP A 370 -30.45 8.39 -10.05
N PHE A 371 -31.28 7.56 -9.41
CA PHE A 371 -30.81 6.59 -8.43
C PHE A 371 -30.22 5.34 -9.09
N HIS A 372 -29.01 4.95 -8.69
CA HIS A 372 -28.28 3.82 -9.25
C HIS A 372 -29.08 2.51 -9.13
N ASN A 373 -29.34 1.86 -10.26
CA ASN A 373 -30.30 0.75 -10.35
C ASN A 373 -29.96 -0.43 -9.42
N SER A 374 -28.69 -0.80 -9.29
CA SER A 374 -28.26 -1.91 -8.43
C SER A 374 -28.45 -1.64 -6.93
N LEU A 375 -28.64 -0.38 -6.53
CA LEU A 375 -28.79 0.03 -5.13
C LEU A 375 -30.26 0.18 -4.69
N ARG A 376 -31.21 0.25 -5.63
CA ARG A 376 -32.64 0.45 -5.33
C ARG A 376 -33.20 -0.63 -4.40
N LYS A 377 -32.99 -1.91 -4.75
CA LYS A 377 -33.48 -3.04 -3.94
C LYS A 377 -32.81 -3.12 -2.55
N PRO A 378 -31.47 -3.02 -2.42
CA PRO A 378 -30.81 -2.94 -1.11
C PRO A 378 -31.37 -1.82 -0.21
N TRP A 379 -31.56 -0.61 -0.76
CA TRP A 379 -32.12 0.51 -0.01
C TRP A 379 -33.57 0.30 0.39
N ALA A 380 -34.43 -0.14 -0.53
CA ALA A 380 -35.83 -0.43 -0.24
C ALA A 380 -35.97 -1.48 0.88
N THR A 381 -35.14 -2.52 0.84
CA THR A 381 -35.11 -3.57 1.87
C THR A 381 -34.66 -3.02 3.23
N PHE A 382 -33.58 -2.25 3.25
CA PHE A 382 -33.06 -1.62 4.47
C PHE A 382 -34.09 -0.68 5.12
N LEU A 383 -34.73 0.19 4.31
CA LEU A 383 -35.73 1.13 4.77
C LEU A 383 -36.99 0.42 5.29
N HIS A 384 -37.48 -0.59 4.57
CA HIS A 384 -38.62 -1.40 5.02
C HIS A 384 -38.35 -2.02 6.40
N VAL A 385 -37.20 -2.68 6.59
CA VAL A 385 -36.85 -3.31 7.87
C VAL A 385 -36.69 -2.26 8.99
N ALA A 386 -36.13 -1.08 8.68
CA ALA A 386 -35.92 -0.04 9.68
C ALA A 386 -37.23 0.67 10.10
N ASN A 387 -38.25 0.67 9.25
CA ASN A 387 -39.53 1.33 9.50
C ASN A 387 -40.57 0.43 10.16
N HIS A 388 -40.50 -0.87 9.92
CA HIS A 388 -41.43 -1.86 10.49
C HIS A 388 -40.89 -2.56 11.75
N ARG A 389 -39.74 -2.13 12.28
CA ARG A 389 -39.18 -2.54 13.57
C ARG A 389 -39.03 -1.35 14.50
#